data_AF-A0A7W6ZFA6-F1
#
_entry.id   AF-A0A7W6ZFA6-F1
#
_cell.length_a   1.000
_cell.length_b   1.000
_cell.length_c   1.000
_cell.angle_alpha   90.00
_cell.angle_beta   90.00
_cell.angle_gamma   90.00
#
_symmetry.space_group_name_H-M   'P 1'
#
loop_
_entity.id
_entity.type
_entity.pdbx_description
1 polymer ?
#
loop_
_entity_poly.entity_id
_entity_poly.type
_entity_poly.pdbx_seq_one_letter_code
_entity_poly.pdbx_strand_id
1 'polypeptide(L)'
;MPADTVERLISAHLTGLSGLACRHCLVTDIAYTVIDRNGKTHEQADLLHGVAPPPAKATWTWPVAPLGEESRDYRIEHKVIAAW
;
A
#
# COMPACT_ATOMS: atom_id res chain seq x y z
N MET A 1 5.25 -21.43 10.01
CA MET A 1 5.99 -20.16 9.81
C MET A 1 5.78 -19.30 11.05
N PRO A 2 6.77 -18.50 11.49
CA PRO A 2 6.60 -17.55 12.59
C PRO A 2 5.43 -16.58 12.36
N ALA A 3 4.80 -16.08 13.43
CA ALA A 3 3.66 -15.17 13.32
C ALA A 3 4.02 -13.84 12.64
N ASP A 4 5.28 -13.41 12.77
CA ASP A 4 5.83 -12.15 12.25
C ASP A 4 6.48 -12.29 10.86
N THR A 5 6.16 -13.37 10.13
CA THR A 5 6.82 -13.68 8.86
C THR A 5 6.63 -12.55 7.84
N VAL A 6 5.46 -11.94 7.81
CA VAL A 6 5.12 -10.91 6.81
C VAL A 6 5.89 -9.61 7.09
N GLU A 7 5.88 -9.17 8.33
CA GLU A 7 6.56 -7.97 8.83
C GLU A 7 8.08 -8.10 8.61
N ARG A 8 8.64 -9.29 8.86
CA ARG A 8 10.06 -9.58 8.61
C ARG A 8 10.40 -9.52 7.14
N LEU A 9 9.55 -10.04 6.26
CA LEU A 9 9.77 -9.98 4.81
C LEU A 9 9.73 -8.53 4.32
N ILE A 10 8.73 -7.74 4.74
CA ILE A 10 8.60 -6.33 4.36
C ILE A 10 9.82 -5.54 4.86
N SER A 11 10.17 -5.68 6.14
CA SER A 11 11.34 -5.00 6.73
C SER A 11 12.64 -5.37 6.01
N ALA A 12 12.82 -6.63 5.63
CA ALA A 12 13.99 -7.08 4.88
C ALA A 12 14.07 -6.44 3.47
N HIS A 13 12.95 -6.30 2.76
CA HIS A 13 12.93 -5.65 1.44
C HIS A 13 13.27 -4.16 1.55
N LEU A 14 12.66 -3.45 2.51
CA LEU A 14 12.94 -2.03 2.74
C LEU A 14 14.42 -1.80 3.10
N THR A 15 14.96 -2.64 4.00
CA THR A 15 16.38 -2.60 4.38
C THR A 15 17.28 -2.86 3.17
N GLY A 16 16.97 -3.91 2.40
CA GLY A 16 17.73 -4.29 1.21
C GLY A 16 17.76 -3.18 0.16
N LEU A 17 16.63 -2.54 -0.11
CA LEU A 17 16.54 -1.41 -1.05
C LEU A 17 17.37 -0.22 -0.59
N SER A 18 17.29 0.15 0.70
CA SER A 18 18.04 1.28 1.26
C SER A 18 19.57 1.08 1.25
N GLY A 19 20.02 -0.18 1.24
CA GLY A 19 21.44 -0.54 1.22
C GLY A 19 22.08 -0.57 -0.17
N LEU A 20 21.32 -0.35 -1.24
CA LEU A 20 21.85 -0.39 -2.61
C LEU A 20 22.75 0.83 -2.91
N ALA A 21 23.94 0.59 -3.46
CA ALA A 21 24.87 1.62 -3.90
C ALA A 21 24.47 2.27 -5.25
N CYS A 22 23.18 2.51 -5.44
CA CYS A 22 22.63 3.15 -6.63
C CYS A 22 21.44 4.05 -6.26
N ARG A 23 21.04 4.90 -7.21
CA ARG A 23 19.81 5.68 -7.08
C ARG A 23 18.63 4.72 -7.10
N HIS A 24 17.80 4.78 -6.06
CA HIS A 24 16.60 3.98 -5.92
C HIS A 24 15.40 4.87 -5.58
N CYS A 25 14.22 4.40 -5.97
CA CYS A 25 12.94 5.00 -5.61
C CYS A 25 12.01 3.85 -5.22
N LEU A 26 11.42 3.95 -4.04
CA LEU A 26 10.36 3.04 -3.60
C LEU A 26 9.02 3.63 -4.04
N VAL A 27 8.23 2.86 -4.80
CA VAL A 27 6.81 3.16 -5.07
C VAL A 27 6.01 1.97 -4.56
N THR A 28 5.09 2.20 -3.63
CA THR A 28 4.36 1.10 -2.97
C THR A 28 3.02 1.55 -2.43
N ASP A 29 2.03 0.66 -2.51
CA ASP A 29 0.77 0.76 -1.79
C ASP A 29 0.99 0.53 -0.29
N ILE A 30 0.43 1.40 0.55
CA ILE A 30 0.55 1.30 2.01
C ILE A 30 -0.76 0.92 2.68
N ALA A 31 -1.89 1.12 2.00
CA ALA A 31 -3.21 0.75 2.49
C ALA A 31 -4.18 0.64 1.32
N TYR A 32 -5.28 -0.08 1.51
CA TYR A 32 -6.42 -0.04 0.61
C TYR A 32 -7.72 0.21 1.36
N THR A 33 -8.74 0.64 0.62
CA THR A 33 -10.10 0.83 1.13
C THR A 33 -11.10 0.41 0.07
N VAL A 34 -12.06 -0.42 0.47
CA VAL A 34 -13.22 -0.79 -0.35
C VAL A 34 -14.38 0.13 0.03
N ILE A 35 -14.89 0.88 -0.94
CA ILE A 35 -15.88 1.93 -0.72
C ILE A 35 -17.10 1.65 -1.58
N ASP A 36 -18.28 1.60 -0.97
CA ASP A 36 -19.52 1.40 -1.72
C ASP A 36 -19.90 2.60 -2.58
N ARG A 37 -20.94 2.40 -3.39
CA ARG A 37 -21.57 3.42 -4.23
C ARG A 37 -22.14 4.62 -3.48
N ASN A 38 -22.39 4.49 -2.19
CA ASN A 38 -22.89 5.57 -1.33
C ASN A 38 -21.75 6.29 -0.59
N GLY A 39 -20.50 5.88 -0.81
CA GLY A 39 -19.31 6.45 -0.17
C GLY A 39 -18.97 5.84 1.18
N LYS A 40 -19.64 4.77 1.62
CA LYS A 40 -19.34 4.08 2.88
C LYS A 40 -18.18 3.12 2.71
N THR A 41 -17.23 3.16 3.64
CA THR A 41 -16.15 2.16 3.72
C THR A 41 -16.67 0.82 4.23
N HIS A 42 -16.42 -0.23 3.46
CA HIS A 42 -16.71 -1.62 3.85
C HIS A 42 -15.51 -2.28 4.51
N GLU A 43 -14.34 -2.01 3.97
CA GLU A 43 -13.10 -2.68 4.35
C GLU A 43 -11.93 -1.72 4.21
N GLN A 44 -10.96 -1.86 5.10
CA GLN A 44 -9.69 -1.16 5.06
C GLN A 44 -8.62 -2.07 5.65
N ALA A 45 -7.42 -2.07 5.06
CA ALA A 45 -6.28 -2.77 5.64
C ALA A 45 -4.97 -1.97 5.47
N ASP A 46 -4.04 -2.25 6.37
CA ASP A 46 -2.64 -1.82 6.31
C ASP A 46 -1.84 -2.86 5.51
N LEU A 47 -1.33 -2.45 4.35
CA LEU A 47 -0.58 -3.34 3.45
C LEU A 47 0.88 -3.51 3.88
N LEU A 48 1.36 -2.71 4.83
CA LEU A 48 2.70 -2.85 5.39
C LEU A 48 2.72 -3.62 6.71
N HIS A 49 1.56 -4.09 7.19
CA HIS A 49 1.45 -4.91 8.41
C HIS A 49 2.16 -4.28 9.62
N GLY A 50 1.99 -2.97 9.82
CA GLY A 50 2.60 -2.21 10.90
C GLY A 50 4.07 -1.81 10.68
N VAL A 51 4.71 -2.23 9.58
CA VAL A 51 6.07 -1.82 9.23
C VAL A 51 6.04 -0.40 8.66
N ALA A 52 6.83 0.50 9.25
CA ALA A 52 6.93 1.87 8.76
C ALA A 52 7.75 1.92 7.46
N PRO A 53 7.23 2.49 6.37
CA PRO A 53 8.02 2.76 5.18
C PRO A 53 8.93 3.98 5.39
N PRO A 54 9.94 4.19 4.53
CA PRO A 54 10.69 5.44 4.48
C PRO A 54 9.75 6.66 4.33
N PRO A 55 10.15 7.85 4.81
CA PRO A 55 9.33 9.05 4.67
C PRO A 55 8.94 9.32 3.22
N ALA A 56 7.64 9.39 2.97
CA ALA A 56 7.12 9.63 1.64
C ALA A 56 7.50 11.03 1.14
N LYS A 57 7.98 11.10 -0.10
CA LYS A 57 8.17 12.35 -0.85
C LYS A 57 6.91 12.75 -1.62
N ALA A 58 6.14 11.76 -2.05
CA ALA A 58 4.84 11.94 -2.67
C ALA A 58 3.84 10.91 -2.14
N THR A 59 2.57 11.29 -2.12
CA THR A 59 1.49 10.42 -1.66
C THR A 59 0.23 10.73 -2.47
N TRP A 60 -0.41 9.70 -3.01
CA TRP A 60 -1.63 9.85 -3.80
C TRP A 60 -2.60 8.70 -3.51
N THR A 61 -3.87 8.94 -3.86
CA THR A 61 -4.88 7.89 -3.89
C THR A 61 -4.92 7.35 -5.32
N TRP A 62 -4.80 6.03 -5.47
CA TRP A 62 -4.89 5.35 -6.75
C TRP A 62 -6.22 4.58 -6.82
N PRO A 63 -7.13 4.92 -7.76
CA PRO A 63 -8.38 4.19 -7.93
C PRO A 63 -8.07 2.88 -8.68
N VAL A 64 -7.73 1.82 -7.93
CA VAL A 64 -7.36 0.51 -8.50
C VAL A 64 -8.49 -0.06 -9.34
N ALA A 65 -9.70 -0.07 -8.78
CA ALA A 65 -10.90 -0.56 -9.46
C ALA A 65 -12.02 0.44 -9.24
N PRO A 66 -12.33 1.32 -10.21
CA PRO A 66 -13.48 2.20 -10.18
C PRO A 66 -14.81 1.43 -10.09
N LEU A 67 -15.89 2.13 -9.72
CA LEU A 67 -17.23 1.55 -9.71
C LEU A 67 -17.57 0.96 -11.09
N GLY A 68 -17.98 -0.29 -11.10
CA GLY A 68 -18.37 -1.04 -12.29
C GLY A 68 -17.25 -1.85 -12.94
N GLU A 69 -15.98 -1.67 -12.56
CA GLU A 69 -14.87 -2.46 -13.09
C GLU A 69 -14.85 -3.88 -12.49
N GLU A 70 -14.67 -3.96 -11.17
CA GLU A 70 -14.74 -5.24 -10.44
C GLU A 70 -16.18 -5.54 -9.99
N SER A 71 -16.88 -4.51 -9.49
CA SER A 71 -18.23 -4.62 -8.95
C SER A 71 -19.04 -3.37 -9.22
N ARG A 72 -20.36 -3.53 -9.40
CA ARG A 72 -21.29 -2.39 -9.55
C ARG A 72 -21.54 -1.64 -8.24
N ASP A 73 -21.23 -2.27 -7.11
CA ASP A 73 -21.64 -1.80 -5.80
C ASP A 73 -20.52 -1.14 -5.01
N TYR A 74 -19.25 -1.37 -5.38
CA TYR A 74 -18.10 -0.78 -4.72
C TYR A 74 -16.96 -0.47 -5.69
N ARG A 75 -16.07 0.40 -5.23
CA ARG A 75 -14.76 0.68 -5.83
C ARG A 75 -13.66 0.38 -4.81
N ILE A 76 -12.45 0.17 -5.32
CA ILE A 76 -11.26 -0.04 -4.51
C ILE A 76 -10.29 1.11 -4.75
N GLU A 77 -9.89 1.76 -3.67
CA GLU A 77 -8.90 2.82 -3.67
C GLU A 77 -7.69 2.38 -2.83
N HIS A 78 -6.49 2.59 -3.37
CA HIS A 78 -5.24 2.37 -2.65
C HIS A 78 -4.62 3.71 -2.26
N LYS A 79 -3.97 3.72 -1.10
CA LYS A 79 -3.06 4.79 -0.70
C LYS A 79 -1.67 4.39 -1.12
N VAL A 80 -1.04 5.19 -1.98
CA VAL A 80 0.27 4.91 -2.55
C VAL A 80 1.25 6.00 -2.11
N ILE A 81 2.50 5.60 -1.85
CA ILE A 81 3.60 6.51 -1.59
C ILE A 81 4.71 6.33 -2.62
N ALA A 82 5.50 7.38 -2.78
CA ALA A 82 6.82 7.29 -3.37
C ALA A 82 7.88 7.92 -2.46
N ALA A 83 9.03 7.28 -2.31
CA ALA A 83 10.16 7.73 -1.50
C ALA A 83 11.49 7.54 -2.26
N TRP A 84 12.33 8.59 -2.26
CA TRP A 84 13.65 8.64 -2.91
C TRP A 84 14.52 9.72 -2.26
#